data_AF-A0A970ZD20-F1
#
_entry.id   AF-A0A970ZD20-F1
#
_cell.length_a   1.000
_cell.length_b   1.000
_cell.length_c   1.000
_cell.angle_alpha   90.00
_cell.angle_beta   90.00
_cell.angle_gamma   90.00
#
_symmetry.space_group_name_H-M   'P 1'
#
loop_
_entity.id
_entity.type
_entity.pdbx_description
1 polymer ?
#
loop_
_entity_poly.entity_id
_entity_poly.type
_entity_poly.pdbx_seq_one_letter_code
_entity_poly.pdbx_strand_id
1 'polypeptide(L)'
;MRFFSDKYTYLRIASVILVCAMFIPLCSCAKQSYVDPYEGMVSVCDGRGGEMWAPLYDNLQVSSFSSDDFYSDGEFVDYKGIEYTALRGIDVSEHQGEINWQAVRDDGVEFAIIRAGYRGYSEGKLREDAFFRKNIEGALAAGLKVGVYFFSQAVDTEEASEEARYLLSIISDYDLSLPVFYDWERVSNVGETRTDTVSGSTITDCCLAFCDIIEETGYEAGVYFFRGLGYHEYELGRLSELVLWVGAPGDSPDFYYKHRIWQYSYTGKVNGIEKETDLNILFEESDKNTVSAAPSIVPGEIPPPEVTMPDPSDIRS
;
A
#
# COMPACT_ATOMS: atom_id res chain seq x y z
N MET A 1 68.79 -81.68 -41.69
CA MET A 1 67.66 -81.39 -40.80
C MET A 1 66.75 -80.41 -41.52
N ARG A 2 65.74 -80.89 -42.27
CA ARG A 2 64.32 -81.02 -41.86
C ARG A 2 63.76 -79.69 -41.31
N PHE A 3 63.07 -78.89 -42.14
CA PHE A 3 61.62 -78.94 -42.52
C PHE A 3 60.73 -78.33 -41.40
N PHE A 4 59.66 -77.54 -41.56
CA PHE A 4 58.69 -77.14 -42.61
C PHE A 4 58.13 -75.75 -42.13
N SER A 5 57.94 -74.70 -42.96
CA SER A 5 56.68 -74.29 -43.62
C SER A 5 55.39 -74.57 -42.82
N ASP A 6 54.49 -73.58 -42.72
CA ASP A 6 53.16 -73.73 -43.32
C ASP A 6 52.33 -72.43 -43.37
N LYS A 7 51.93 -72.12 -44.60
CA LYS A 7 50.80 -71.29 -44.97
C LYS A 7 49.63 -72.21 -45.34
N TYR A 8 48.41 -71.66 -45.21
CA TYR A 8 47.10 -72.15 -45.69
C TYR A 8 46.43 -73.19 -44.77
N THR A 9 45.20 -72.97 -44.29
CA THR A 9 43.99 -73.42 -45.01
C THR A 9 42.70 -72.74 -44.48
N TYR A 10 42.11 -71.88 -45.33
CA TYR A 10 40.69 -71.82 -45.75
C TYR A 10 39.49 -72.08 -44.79
N LEU A 11 38.65 -71.02 -44.71
CA LEU A 11 37.20 -70.97 -45.07
C LEU A 11 36.10 -71.15 -44.00
N ARG A 12 35.11 -70.22 -44.09
CA ARG A 12 33.78 -70.07 -43.43
C ARG A 12 33.84 -69.20 -42.17
N ILE A 13 33.27 -67.99 -42.11
CA ILE A 13 31.84 -67.61 -42.17
C ILE A 13 31.78 -66.13 -42.66
N ALA A 14 31.28 -65.87 -43.87
CA ALA A 14 29.98 -65.24 -44.14
C ALA A 14 29.69 -63.89 -43.44
N SER A 15 29.75 -62.82 -44.24
CA SER A 15 28.77 -61.72 -44.31
C SER A 15 28.39 -60.94 -43.05
N VAL A 16 29.07 -59.80 -42.78
CA VAL A 16 28.40 -58.56 -42.33
C VAL A 16 29.17 -57.35 -42.89
N ILE A 17 28.70 -56.81 -44.00
CA ILE A 17 28.87 -55.38 -44.31
C ILE A 17 27.60 -54.72 -43.78
N LEU A 18 27.70 -53.98 -42.68
CA LEU A 18 26.73 -52.94 -42.37
C LEU A 18 27.39 -51.88 -41.49
N VAL A 19 27.69 -50.75 -42.12
CA VAL A 19 27.58 -49.36 -41.65
C VAL A 19 27.75 -49.11 -40.14
N CYS A 20 28.79 -48.37 -39.76
CA CYS A 20 28.71 -47.25 -38.80
C CYS A 20 30.08 -46.57 -38.69
N ALA A 21 30.51 -45.91 -39.77
CA ALA A 21 31.42 -44.78 -39.66
C ALA A 21 30.59 -43.53 -39.31
N MET A 22 31.13 -42.69 -38.43
CA MET A 22 30.55 -41.44 -37.88
C MET A 22 29.75 -41.57 -36.57
N PHE A 23 30.47 -41.83 -35.48
CA PHE A 23 30.17 -41.17 -34.21
C PHE A 23 31.17 -40.03 -34.02
N ILE A 24 30.94 -38.92 -34.73
CA ILE A 24 31.41 -37.62 -34.24
C ILE A 24 30.45 -37.33 -33.08
N PRO A 25 30.92 -37.11 -31.84
CA PRO A 25 30.04 -36.58 -30.81
C PRO A 25 29.67 -35.18 -31.30
N LEU A 26 28.46 -35.06 -31.86
CA LEU A 26 27.77 -33.78 -31.89
C LEU A 26 27.71 -33.36 -30.43
N CYS A 27 28.64 -32.51 -30.01
CA CYS A 27 28.42 -31.61 -28.89
C CYS A 27 27.12 -30.90 -29.25
N SER A 28 26.01 -31.41 -28.75
CA SER A 28 24.76 -30.68 -28.71
C SER A 28 25.10 -29.47 -27.87
N CYS A 29 25.38 -28.36 -28.54
CA CYS A 29 25.19 -27.04 -27.96
C CYS A 29 23.67 -26.93 -27.79
N ALA A 30 23.14 -27.63 -26.79
CA ALA A 30 21.83 -27.36 -26.27
C ALA A 30 21.92 -25.91 -25.82
N LYS A 31 21.32 -25.00 -26.58
CA LYS A 31 21.04 -23.66 -26.09
C LYS A 31 20.26 -23.88 -24.80
N GLN A 32 20.93 -23.75 -23.68
CA GLN A 32 20.25 -23.65 -22.40
C GLN A 32 19.33 -22.44 -22.56
N SER A 33 18.03 -22.68 -22.61
CA SER A 33 17.06 -21.60 -22.71
C SER A 33 17.28 -20.70 -21.50
N TYR A 34 17.75 -19.48 -21.74
CA TYR A 34 17.78 -18.47 -20.72
C TYR A 34 16.33 -18.20 -20.34
N VAL A 35 15.94 -18.67 -19.16
CA VAL A 35 14.69 -18.28 -18.51
C VAL A 35 15.05 -17.02 -17.75
N ASP A 36 14.39 -15.91 -18.08
CA ASP A 36 14.54 -14.68 -17.31
C ASP A 36 14.04 -14.96 -15.89
N PRO A 37 14.89 -14.85 -14.84
CA PRO A 37 14.46 -15.11 -13.47
C PRO A 37 13.38 -14.13 -12.98
N TYR A 38 13.10 -13.08 -13.74
CA TYR A 38 12.08 -12.06 -13.47
C TYR A 38 10.89 -12.13 -14.42
N GLU A 39 10.76 -13.21 -15.20
CA GLU A 39 9.58 -13.45 -16.02
C GLU A 39 8.31 -13.44 -15.15
N GLY A 40 7.37 -12.55 -15.45
CA GLY A 40 6.15 -12.35 -14.64
C GLY A 40 6.35 -11.49 -13.39
N MET A 41 7.43 -10.71 -13.31
CA MET A 41 7.70 -9.76 -12.23
C MET A 41 7.84 -8.33 -12.76
N VAL A 42 7.77 -7.37 -11.84
CA VAL A 42 7.97 -5.94 -12.12
C VAL A 42 8.97 -5.33 -11.13
N SER A 43 9.85 -4.46 -11.61
CA SER A 43 10.75 -3.71 -10.72
C SER A 43 9.98 -2.60 -10.00
N VAL A 44 10.10 -2.56 -8.68
CA VAL A 44 9.40 -1.61 -7.80
C VAL A 44 10.37 -1.03 -6.78
N CYS A 45 10.06 0.15 -6.22
CA CYS A 45 10.79 0.65 -5.07
C CYS A 45 10.53 -0.25 -3.85
N ASP A 46 11.60 -0.78 -3.25
CA ASP A 46 11.51 -1.80 -2.19
C ASP A 46 11.11 -1.25 -0.81
N GLY A 47 10.96 0.08 -0.70
CA GLY A 47 10.66 0.78 0.56
C GLY A 47 11.84 0.83 1.55
N ARG A 48 13.04 0.42 1.14
CA ARG A 48 14.28 0.37 1.93
C ARG A 48 15.46 1.09 1.23
N GLY A 49 15.16 1.90 0.22
CA GLY A 49 16.13 2.70 -0.52
C GLY A 49 16.70 2.01 -1.78
N GLY A 50 16.11 0.90 -2.20
CA GLY A 50 16.50 0.14 -3.38
C GLY A 50 15.32 -0.23 -4.28
N GLU A 51 15.58 -1.18 -5.18
CA GLU A 51 14.58 -1.79 -6.05
C GLU A 51 14.47 -3.29 -5.73
N MET A 52 13.28 -3.84 -5.97
CA MET A 52 13.04 -5.28 -5.93
C MET A 52 12.10 -5.72 -7.05
N TRP A 53 12.11 -7.00 -7.35
CA TRP A 53 11.19 -7.60 -8.29
C TRP A 53 9.96 -8.13 -7.53
N ALA A 54 8.84 -7.45 -7.69
CA ALA A 54 7.55 -7.88 -7.16
C ALA A 54 6.87 -8.83 -8.14
N PRO A 55 6.17 -9.88 -7.67
CA PRO A 55 5.39 -10.76 -8.54
C PRO A 55 4.25 -10.00 -9.22
N LEU A 56 3.62 -10.61 -10.22
CA LEU A 56 2.31 -10.18 -10.70
C LEU A 56 1.26 -11.15 -10.15
N TYR A 57 0.28 -10.63 -9.41
CA TYR A 57 -0.83 -11.45 -8.93
C TYR A 57 -2.03 -11.28 -9.85
N ASP A 58 -2.63 -12.40 -10.30
CA ASP A 58 -3.80 -12.38 -11.18
C ASP A 58 -5.04 -11.73 -10.52
N ASN A 59 -5.09 -11.71 -9.19
CA ASN A 59 -6.20 -11.20 -8.39
C ASN A 59 -5.94 -9.83 -7.74
N LEU A 60 -4.74 -9.26 -7.86
CA LEU A 60 -4.49 -7.87 -7.43
C LEU A 60 -4.44 -6.96 -8.64
N GLN A 61 -5.32 -5.95 -8.63
CA GLN A 61 -5.29 -4.91 -9.65
C GLN A 61 -4.01 -4.08 -9.51
N VAL A 62 -3.43 -3.69 -10.65
CA VAL A 62 -2.30 -2.76 -10.70
C VAL A 62 -2.81 -1.35 -10.50
N SER A 63 -2.03 -0.53 -9.79
CA SER A 63 -2.31 0.90 -9.62
C SER A 63 -2.31 1.61 -10.98
N SER A 64 -3.30 2.47 -11.21
CA SER A 64 -3.37 3.31 -12.42
C SER A 64 -2.68 4.67 -12.25
N PHE A 65 -2.16 4.97 -11.06
CA PHE A 65 -1.54 6.26 -10.77
C PHE A 65 -0.27 6.51 -11.57
N SER A 66 -0.16 7.72 -12.13
CA SER A 66 1.10 8.29 -12.61
C SER A 66 1.57 9.38 -11.67
N SER A 67 2.89 9.57 -11.54
CA SER A 67 3.45 10.72 -10.80
C SER A 67 2.93 12.06 -11.33
N ASP A 68 2.62 12.11 -12.62
CA ASP A 68 2.06 13.29 -13.27
C ASP A 68 0.63 13.60 -12.83
N ASP A 69 -0.06 12.70 -12.12
CA ASP A 69 -1.39 12.94 -11.56
C ASP A 69 -1.33 13.66 -10.20
N PHE A 70 -0.13 13.92 -9.68
CA PHE A 70 0.04 14.52 -8.35
C PHE A 70 0.76 15.86 -8.44
N TYR A 71 0.55 16.68 -7.41
CA TYR A 71 1.25 17.94 -7.19
C TYR A 71 1.38 18.16 -5.67
N SER A 72 2.57 18.58 -5.25
CA SER A 72 2.89 18.89 -3.87
C SER A 72 3.18 20.39 -3.76
N ASP A 73 2.54 21.07 -2.82
CA ASP A 73 2.84 22.48 -2.49
C ASP A 73 3.90 22.61 -1.38
N GLY A 74 4.45 21.48 -0.92
CA GLY A 74 5.42 21.39 0.18
C GLY A 74 4.79 21.17 1.55
N GLU A 75 3.46 21.24 1.67
CA GLU A 75 2.72 20.93 2.89
C GLU A 75 1.71 19.80 2.67
N PHE A 76 0.95 19.87 1.58
CA PHE A 76 -0.02 18.85 1.16
C PHE A 76 0.27 18.33 -0.24
N VAL A 77 -0.16 17.09 -0.49
CA VAL A 77 -0.20 16.50 -1.82
C VAL A 77 -1.64 16.49 -2.32
N ASP A 78 -1.83 16.92 -3.57
CA ASP A 78 -3.09 16.88 -4.30
C ASP A 78 -3.04 15.93 -5.48
N TYR A 79 -4.17 15.25 -5.70
CA TYR A 79 -4.43 14.49 -6.91
C TYR A 79 -5.21 15.35 -7.91
N LYS A 80 -4.68 15.48 -9.12
CA LYS A 80 -5.26 16.22 -10.25
C LYS A 80 -5.67 15.31 -11.42
N GLY A 81 -5.55 14.00 -11.25
CA GLY A 81 -6.06 13.04 -12.22
C GLY A 81 -7.60 13.01 -12.25
N ILE A 82 -8.15 12.25 -13.19
CA ILE A 82 -9.61 12.24 -13.45
C ILE A 82 -10.31 10.95 -13.02
N GLU A 83 -9.55 9.93 -12.61
CA GLU A 83 -10.13 8.62 -12.33
C GLU A 83 -10.81 8.57 -10.96
N TYR A 84 -10.27 9.33 -10.01
CA TYR A 84 -10.73 9.32 -8.62
C TYR A 84 -11.14 10.72 -8.15
N THR A 85 -12.14 10.76 -7.28
CA THR A 85 -12.29 11.84 -6.31
C THR A 85 -11.28 11.57 -5.19
N ALA A 86 -10.35 12.50 -4.97
CA ALA A 86 -9.35 12.39 -3.91
C ALA A 86 -9.76 13.25 -2.72
N LEU A 87 -9.87 12.63 -1.56
CA LEU A 87 -10.17 13.30 -0.30
C LEU A 87 -8.90 13.40 0.52
N ARG A 88 -8.67 14.55 1.17
CA ARG A 88 -7.55 14.72 2.11
C ARG A 88 -7.93 14.20 3.48
N GLY A 89 -7.02 13.51 4.15
CA GLY A 89 -7.29 12.95 5.48
C GLY A 89 -6.08 12.83 6.37
N ILE A 90 -6.36 12.44 7.61
CA ILE A 90 -5.34 12.18 8.64
C ILE A 90 -5.60 10.82 9.28
N ASP A 91 -4.56 10.27 9.90
CA ASP A 91 -4.74 9.23 10.90
C ASP A 91 -4.13 9.67 12.23
N VAL A 92 -4.82 9.35 13.33
CA VAL A 92 -4.50 9.91 14.65
C VAL A 92 -4.71 8.89 15.76
N SER A 93 -4.01 9.12 16.86
CA SER A 93 -4.07 8.34 18.09
C SER A 93 -3.90 9.23 19.32
N GLU A 94 -3.72 8.65 20.50
CA GLU A 94 -3.28 9.39 21.71
C GLU A 94 -1.98 10.17 21.50
N HIS A 95 -1.19 9.83 20.48
CA HIS A 95 0.06 10.53 20.19
C HIS A 95 -0.17 11.97 19.78
N GLN A 96 -1.28 12.32 19.13
CA GLN A 96 -1.61 13.70 18.74
C GLN A 96 -2.15 14.55 19.91
N GLY A 97 -2.66 13.92 20.98
CA GLY A 97 -3.20 14.63 22.15
C GLY A 97 -4.57 15.26 21.88
N GLU A 98 -4.86 16.42 22.48
CA GLU A 98 -6.12 17.13 22.26
C GLU A 98 -6.16 17.73 20.85
N ILE A 99 -7.27 17.51 20.13
CA ILE A 99 -7.45 17.94 18.74
C ILE A 99 -8.63 18.91 18.66
N ASN A 100 -8.42 20.06 18.03
CA ASN A 100 -9.50 20.94 17.62
C ASN A 100 -10.06 20.48 16.27
N TRP A 101 -11.03 19.55 16.30
CA TRP A 101 -11.59 18.93 15.11
C TRP A 101 -12.28 19.88 14.14
N GLN A 102 -12.84 21.00 14.62
CA GLN A 102 -13.39 22.01 13.72
C GLN A 102 -12.28 22.73 12.95
N ALA A 103 -11.17 23.08 13.62
CA ALA A 103 -10.02 23.66 12.93
C ALA A 103 -9.40 22.69 11.91
N VAL A 104 -9.36 21.38 12.23
CA VAL A 104 -8.93 20.32 11.30
C VAL A 104 -9.83 20.28 10.06
N ARG A 105 -11.15 20.30 10.26
CA ARG A 105 -12.13 20.36 9.15
C ARG A 105 -11.96 21.61 8.31
N ASP A 106 -11.78 22.76 8.96
CA ASP A 106 -11.62 24.06 8.30
C ASP A 106 -10.28 24.16 7.54
N ASP A 107 -9.30 23.32 7.87
CA ASP A 107 -8.02 23.17 7.16
C ASP A 107 -8.13 22.29 5.90
N GLY A 108 -9.34 21.84 5.56
CA GLY A 108 -9.60 21.02 4.38
C GLY A 108 -9.44 19.53 4.58
N VAL A 109 -9.33 19.05 5.82
CA VAL A 109 -9.41 17.61 6.12
C VAL A 109 -10.85 17.12 5.92
N GLU A 110 -10.99 15.98 5.25
CA GLU A 110 -12.27 15.40 4.85
C GLU A 110 -12.53 14.04 5.48
N PHE A 111 -11.48 13.34 5.91
CA PHE A 111 -11.62 12.10 6.66
C PHE A 111 -10.55 11.92 7.75
N ALA A 112 -10.86 11.06 8.72
CA ALA A 112 -9.92 10.61 9.73
C ALA A 112 -9.97 9.08 9.92
N ILE A 113 -8.82 8.43 10.05
CA ILE A 113 -8.71 7.04 10.53
C ILE A 113 -8.14 7.06 11.94
N ILE A 114 -8.90 6.57 12.92
CA ILE A 114 -8.59 6.80 14.34
C ILE A 114 -8.15 5.50 15.01
N ARG A 115 -7.03 5.53 15.75
CA ARG A 115 -6.63 4.36 16.53
C ARG A 115 -7.67 4.11 17.62
N ALA A 116 -8.32 2.97 17.55
CA ALA A 116 -9.32 2.60 18.54
C ALA A 116 -8.70 1.81 19.69
N GLY A 117 -7.76 0.94 19.37
CA GLY A 117 -7.03 0.17 20.36
C GLY A 117 -5.75 -0.41 19.81
N TYR A 118 -5.04 -1.10 20.69
CA TYR A 118 -3.78 -1.73 20.36
C TYR A 118 -3.50 -2.94 21.24
N ARG A 119 -2.64 -3.83 20.75
CA ARG A 119 -1.96 -4.84 21.55
C ARG A 119 -0.53 -4.41 21.82
N GLY A 120 -0.13 -4.38 23.09
CA GLY A 120 1.23 -3.94 23.45
C GLY A 120 2.32 -4.91 22.97
N TYR A 121 3.42 -4.37 22.44
CA TYR A 121 4.55 -5.13 21.86
C TYR A 121 5.42 -5.89 22.88
N SER A 122 5.21 -5.69 24.19
CA SER A 122 5.89 -6.43 25.26
C SER A 122 5.02 -7.50 25.90
N GLU A 123 4.05 -7.12 26.73
CA GLU A 123 3.20 -8.08 27.46
C GLU A 123 2.01 -8.61 26.65
N GLY A 124 1.80 -8.13 25.42
CA GLY A 124 0.67 -8.57 24.58
C GLY A 124 -0.71 -8.15 25.10
N LYS A 125 -0.79 -7.13 25.96
CA LYS A 125 -2.07 -6.67 26.54
C LYS A 125 -2.87 -5.82 25.55
N LEU A 126 -4.16 -6.11 25.46
CA LEU A 126 -5.15 -5.29 24.75
C LEU A 126 -5.44 -4.02 25.54
N ARG A 127 -5.46 -2.88 24.85
CA ARG A 127 -5.75 -1.56 25.41
C ARG A 127 -6.56 -0.75 24.42
N GLU A 128 -7.49 0.03 24.94
CA GLU A 128 -8.13 1.11 24.20
C GLU A 128 -7.14 2.28 24.13
N ASP A 129 -7.09 2.97 22.99
CA ASP A 129 -6.30 4.18 22.85
C ASP A 129 -6.88 5.28 23.76
N ALA A 130 -6.02 5.98 24.51
CA ALA A 130 -6.47 6.90 25.56
C ALA A 130 -7.29 8.09 25.03
N PHE A 131 -7.17 8.41 23.74
CA PHE A 131 -7.91 9.48 23.08
C PHE A 131 -8.98 8.99 22.12
N PHE A 132 -9.15 7.68 21.91
CA PHE A 132 -10.09 7.12 20.92
C PHE A 132 -11.46 7.79 20.97
N ARG A 133 -12.11 7.79 22.14
CA ARG A 133 -13.48 8.32 22.32
C ARG A 133 -13.59 9.79 21.96
N LYS A 134 -12.64 10.61 22.44
CA LYS A 134 -12.60 12.04 22.12
C LYS A 134 -12.38 12.28 20.63
N ASN A 135 -11.50 11.50 20.02
CA ASN A 135 -11.15 11.63 18.62
C ASN A 135 -12.33 11.24 17.72
N ILE A 136 -12.94 10.08 17.96
CA ILE A 136 -14.06 9.62 17.12
C ILE A 136 -15.28 10.52 17.24
N GLU A 137 -15.64 10.93 18.46
CA GLU A 137 -16.76 11.85 18.68
C GLU A 137 -16.50 13.23 18.08
N GLY A 138 -15.27 13.74 18.21
CA GLY A 138 -14.88 15.03 17.64
C GLY A 138 -14.85 15.03 16.12
N ALA A 139 -14.28 13.99 15.50
CA ALA A 139 -14.24 13.84 14.04
C ALA A 139 -15.64 13.71 13.44
N LEU A 140 -16.49 12.87 14.04
CA LEU A 140 -17.89 12.72 13.62
C LEU A 140 -18.67 14.04 13.78
N ALA A 141 -18.49 14.74 14.91
CA ALA A 141 -19.17 16.02 15.16
C ALA A 141 -18.71 17.14 14.18
N ALA A 142 -17.46 17.10 13.72
CA ALA A 142 -16.94 18.00 12.70
C ALA A 142 -17.38 17.62 11.27
N GLY A 143 -18.13 16.50 11.10
CA GLY A 143 -18.66 16.05 9.82
C GLY A 143 -17.62 15.39 8.91
N LEU A 144 -16.55 14.84 9.49
CA LEU A 144 -15.55 14.06 8.74
C LEU A 144 -16.10 12.66 8.43
N LYS A 145 -15.61 12.07 7.32
CA LYS A 145 -15.68 10.62 7.14
C LYS A 145 -14.76 9.96 8.17
N VAL A 146 -15.20 8.89 8.81
CA VAL A 146 -14.42 8.24 9.87
C VAL A 146 -14.25 6.74 9.61
N GLY A 147 -13.00 6.29 9.74
CA GLY A 147 -12.62 4.89 9.89
C GLY A 147 -11.83 4.70 11.18
N VAL A 148 -11.47 3.47 11.49
CA VAL A 148 -10.68 3.16 12.67
C VAL A 148 -9.59 2.15 12.34
N TYR A 149 -8.55 2.12 13.15
CA TYR A 149 -7.54 1.06 13.06
C TYR A 149 -7.22 0.47 14.42
N PHE A 150 -6.71 -0.76 14.40
CA PHE A 150 -6.19 -1.44 15.57
C PHE A 150 -4.73 -1.80 15.36
N PHE A 151 -3.86 -1.24 16.21
CA PHE A 151 -2.44 -1.54 16.17
C PHE A 151 -2.19 -2.92 16.81
N SER A 152 -2.03 -3.91 15.95
CA SER A 152 -1.82 -5.31 16.29
C SER A 152 -0.38 -5.59 16.65
N GLN A 153 -0.21 -6.44 17.65
CA GLN A 153 1.04 -7.15 17.96
C GLN A 153 0.74 -8.63 18.17
N ALA A 154 -0.26 -9.15 17.46
CA ALA A 154 -0.65 -10.55 17.47
C ALA A 154 0.51 -11.42 16.95
N VAL A 155 0.73 -12.56 17.61
CA VAL A 155 1.73 -13.55 17.19
C VAL A 155 1.11 -14.79 16.55
N ASP A 156 -0.23 -14.89 16.57
CA ASP A 156 -1.02 -15.93 15.96
C ASP A 156 -2.47 -15.47 15.69
N THR A 157 -3.24 -16.31 15.00
CA THR A 157 -4.62 -16.03 14.61
C THR A 157 -5.59 -15.95 15.80
N GLU A 158 -5.29 -16.61 16.92
CA GLU A 158 -6.14 -16.56 18.11
C GLU A 158 -6.09 -15.16 18.71
N GLU A 159 -4.88 -14.61 18.86
CA GLU A 159 -4.69 -13.24 19.32
C GLU A 159 -5.25 -12.19 18.37
N ALA A 160 -5.10 -12.37 17.05
CA ALA A 160 -5.71 -11.48 16.06
C ALA A 160 -7.25 -11.51 16.14
N SER A 161 -7.81 -12.69 16.40
CA SER A 161 -9.26 -12.82 16.61
C SER A 161 -9.73 -12.17 17.91
N GLU A 162 -8.91 -12.21 18.97
CA GLU A 162 -9.17 -11.46 20.21
C GLU A 162 -9.14 -9.95 19.98
N GLU A 163 -8.18 -9.46 19.20
CA GLU A 163 -8.06 -8.05 18.83
C GLU A 163 -9.30 -7.57 18.09
N ALA A 164 -9.78 -8.33 17.09
CA ALA A 164 -10.99 -7.99 16.34
C ALA A 164 -12.22 -7.91 17.27
N ARG A 165 -12.43 -8.91 18.14
CA ARG A 165 -13.55 -8.92 19.09
C ARG A 165 -13.47 -7.76 20.10
N TYR A 166 -12.27 -7.45 20.58
CA TYR A 166 -12.05 -6.33 21.47
C TYR A 166 -12.35 -4.99 20.78
N LEU A 167 -11.86 -4.81 19.55
CA LEU A 167 -12.15 -3.64 18.74
C LEU A 167 -13.66 -3.47 18.50
N LEU A 168 -14.35 -4.54 18.09
CA LEU A 168 -15.80 -4.51 17.88
C LEU A 168 -16.56 -4.09 19.15
N SER A 169 -16.08 -4.50 20.33
CA SER A 169 -16.68 -4.10 21.61
C SER A 169 -16.55 -2.61 21.95
N ILE A 170 -15.58 -1.92 21.34
CA ILE A 170 -15.36 -0.48 21.56
C ILE A 170 -15.97 0.39 20.47
N ILE A 171 -16.11 -0.11 19.23
CA ILE A 171 -16.60 0.70 18.10
C ILE A 171 -18.10 0.57 17.83
N SER A 172 -18.81 -0.37 18.46
CA SER A 172 -20.20 -0.72 18.13
C SER A 172 -21.23 0.42 18.20
N ASP A 173 -20.92 1.49 18.92
CA ASP A 173 -21.81 2.64 19.13
C ASP A 173 -21.58 3.77 18.10
N TYR A 174 -20.63 3.61 17.18
CA TYR A 174 -20.27 4.63 16.19
C TYR A 174 -20.60 4.18 14.77
N ASP A 175 -21.05 5.13 13.96
CA ASP A 175 -21.26 4.93 12.53
C ASP A 175 -19.95 5.24 11.79
N LEU A 176 -19.40 4.22 11.12
CA LEU A 176 -18.13 4.33 10.39
C LEU A 176 -18.42 4.40 8.89
N SER A 177 -17.96 5.46 8.25
CA SER A 177 -18.08 5.64 6.80
C SER A 177 -16.90 5.07 6.02
N LEU A 178 -15.83 4.69 6.71
CA LEU A 178 -14.61 4.11 6.15
C LEU A 178 -14.29 2.77 6.84
N PRO A 179 -13.39 1.95 6.26
CA PRO A 179 -13.09 0.62 6.79
C PRO A 179 -12.53 0.60 8.21
N VAL A 180 -12.58 -0.60 8.79
CA VAL A 180 -11.85 -0.98 9.99
C VAL A 180 -10.53 -1.62 9.56
N PHE A 181 -9.40 -1.01 9.94
CA PHE A 181 -8.07 -1.42 9.49
C PHE A 181 -7.33 -2.26 10.52
N TYR A 182 -6.79 -3.38 10.06
CA TYR A 182 -5.75 -4.13 10.74
C TYR A 182 -4.39 -3.48 10.45
N ASP A 183 -3.72 -3.02 11.50
CA ASP A 183 -2.41 -2.39 11.42
C ASP A 183 -1.40 -3.23 12.19
N TRP A 184 -0.57 -4.01 11.49
CA TRP A 184 0.51 -4.78 12.12
C TRP A 184 1.83 -4.27 11.61
N GLU A 185 2.70 -3.85 12.53
CA GLU A 185 4.02 -3.33 12.20
C GLU A 185 5.11 -3.91 13.10
N ARG A 186 6.31 -3.95 12.53
CA ARG A 186 7.54 -4.20 13.28
C ARG A 186 7.87 -2.97 14.11
N VAL A 187 7.89 -3.10 15.44
CA VAL A 187 8.31 -1.99 16.31
C VAL A 187 9.83 -1.97 16.40
N SER A 188 10.43 -0.83 16.03
CA SER A 188 11.88 -0.63 16.05
C SER A 188 12.31 0.21 17.26
N ASN A 189 13.60 0.16 17.61
CA ASN A 189 14.22 0.99 18.66
C ASN A 189 13.69 0.77 20.11
N VAL A 190 12.98 -0.32 20.37
CA VAL A 190 12.39 -0.63 21.69
C VAL A 190 12.96 -1.88 22.37
N GLY A 191 14.02 -2.47 21.80
CA GLY A 191 14.55 -3.76 22.24
C GLY A 191 13.81 -4.95 21.61
N GLU A 192 13.90 -6.13 22.24
CA GLU A 192 13.20 -7.33 21.77
C GLU A 192 11.69 -7.17 21.93
N THR A 193 10.95 -7.46 20.86
CA THR A 193 9.49 -7.43 20.84
C THR A 193 8.94 -8.84 20.66
N ARG A 194 7.69 -9.04 21.08
CA ARG A 194 7.02 -10.34 20.90
C ARG A 194 6.82 -10.72 19.43
N THR A 195 6.85 -9.73 18.54
CA THR A 195 6.61 -9.91 17.11
C THR A 195 7.90 -10.13 16.30
N ASP A 196 9.10 -9.96 16.89
CA ASP A 196 10.40 -10.02 16.20
C ASP A 196 10.64 -11.31 15.39
N THR A 197 10.05 -12.42 15.80
CA THR A 197 10.23 -13.74 15.17
C THR A 197 9.02 -14.24 14.40
N VAL A 198 7.93 -13.45 14.35
CA VAL A 198 6.71 -13.80 13.62
C VAL A 198 7.01 -13.78 12.13
N SER A 199 6.54 -14.79 11.39
CA SER A 199 6.79 -14.93 9.96
C SER A 199 5.77 -14.15 9.12
N GLY A 200 6.14 -13.80 7.88
CA GLY A 200 5.23 -13.17 6.92
C GLY A 200 3.90 -13.91 6.69
N SER A 201 3.96 -15.25 6.57
CA SER A 201 2.76 -16.09 6.50
C SER A 201 1.89 -15.94 7.74
N THR A 202 2.50 -15.91 8.94
CA THR A 202 1.75 -15.73 10.19
C THR A 202 1.14 -14.35 10.29
N ILE A 203 1.85 -13.28 9.89
CA ILE A 203 1.33 -11.91 9.83
C ILE A 203 0.11 -11.86 8.90
N THR A 204 0.21 -12.52 7.74
CA THR A 204 -0.90 -12.61 6.77
C THR A 204 -2.08 -13.40 7.34
N ASP A 205 -1.83 -14.53 8.01
CA ASP A 205 -2.88 -15.33 8.66
C ASP A 205 -3.60 -14.54 9.77
N CYS A 206 -2.86 -13.78 10.58
CA CYS A 206 -3.41 -12.89 11.60
C CYS A 206 -4.30 -11.81 10.96
N CYS A 207 -3.82 -11.16 9.90
CA CYS A 207 -4.58 -10.14 9.17
C CYS A 207 -5.92 -10.68 8.67
N LEU A 208 -5.92 -11.84 8.02
CA LEU A 208 -7.14 -12.48 7.52
C LEU A 208 -8.07 -12.87 8.67
N ALA A 209 -7.57 -13.50 9.73
CA ALA A 209 -8.39 -13.88 10.88
C ALA A 209 -9.06 -12.68 11.56
N PHE A 210 -8.34 -11.54 11.64
CA PHE A 210 -8.91 -10.29 12.13
C PHE A 210 -9.99 -9.77 11.18
N CYS A 211 -9.68 -9.64 9.89
CA CYS A 211 -10.56 -9.03 8.89
C CYS A 211 -11.83 -9.85 8.65
N ASP A 212 -11.74 -11.19 8.63
CA ASP A 212 -12.90 -12.07 8.49
C ASP A 212 -13.95 -11.80 9.58
N ILE A 213 -13.52 -11.63 10.84
CA ILE A 213 -14.42 -11.32 11.96
C ILE A 213 -15.05 -9.93 11.82
N ILE A 214 -14.29 -8.94 11.32
CA ILE A 214 -14.82 -7.61 11.06
C ILE A 214 -15.92 -7.67 9.99
N GLU A 215 -15.66 -8.35 8.87
CA GLU A 215 -16.61 -8.47 7.76
C GLU A 215 -17.89 -9.22 8.15
N GLU A 216 -17.80 -10.24 9.02
CA GLU A 216 -18.96 -10.96 9.57
C GLU A 216 -19.95 -10.03 10.31
N THR A 217 -19.49 -8.88 10.79
CA THR A 217 -20.33 -7.88 11.47
C THR A 217 -20.90 -6.80 10.54
N GLY A 218 -20.53 -6.82 9.26
CA GLY A 218 -20.99 -5.88 8.24
C GLY A 218 -20.14 -4.62 8.06
N TYR A 219 -19.02 -4.50 8.79
CA TYR A 219 -18.01 -3.48 8.49
C TYR A 219 -17.16 -3.89 7.29
N GLU A 220 -16.73 -2.90 6.48
CA GLU A 220 -15.69 -3.10 5.48
C GLU A 220 -14.34 -3.27 6.21
N ALA A 221 -13.58 -4.31 5.88
CA ALA A 221 -12.26 -4.55 6.47
C ALA A 221 -11.13 -4.08 5.55
N GLY A 222 -10.05 -3.63 6.15
CA GLY A 222 -8.84 -3.23 5.44
C GLY A 222 -7.58 -3.59 6.20
N VAL A 223 -6.45 -3.47 5.53
CA VAL A 223 -5.12 -3.66 6.11
C VAL A 223 -4.28 -2.42 5.82
N TYR A 224 -3.58 -1.97 6.87
CA TYR A 224 -2.50 -1.00 6.74
C TYR A 224 -1.15 -1.70 6.73
N PHE A 225 -0.25 -1.22 5.88
CA PHE A 225 1.17 -1.51 5.96
C PHE A 225 1.98 -0.41 5.27
N PHE A 226 3.20 -0.16 5.76
CA PHE A 226 4.16 0.58 4.96
C PHE A 226 4.65 -0.29 3.78
N ARG A 227 4.99 0.35 2.64
CA ARG A 227 5.38 -0.29 1.38
C ARG A 227 6.41 -1.41 1.56
N GLY A 228 7.43 -1.17 2.38
CA GLY A 228 8.49 -2.14 2.67
C GLY A 228 8.05 -3.35 3.50
N LEU A 229 6.99 -3.27 4.29
CA LEU A 229 6.40 -4.42 4.96
C LEU A 229 5.51 -5.20 3.98
N GLY A 230 4.71 -4.48 3.20
CA GLY A 230 3.84 -5.04 2.16
C GLY A 230 4.60 -5.94 1.19
N TYR A 231 5.74 -5.47 0.66
CA TYR A 231 6.50 -6.25 -0.31
C TYR A 231 7.36 -7.38 0.28
N HIS A 232 7.83 -7.25 1.52
CA HIS A 232 8.82 -8.18 2.09
C HIS A 232 8.25 -9.20 3.06
N GLU A 233 7.09 -8.92 3.66
CA GLU A 233 6.51 -9.78 4.70
C GLU A 233 5.08 -10.23 4.39
N TYR A 234 4.23 -9.38 3.84
CA TYR A 234 2.86 -9.79 3.49
C TYR A 234 2.81 -10.67 2.23
N GLU A 235 1.97 -11.71 2.29
CA GLU A 235 1.58 -12.47 1.11
C GLU A 235 0.44 -11.74 0.38
N LEU A 236 0.77 -10.62 -0.28
CA LEU A 236 -0.20 -9.66 -0.84
C LEU A 236 -1.31 -10.29 -1.67
N GLY A 237 -1.01 -11.32 -2.48
CA GLY A 237 -2.01 -12.03 -3.27
C GLY A 237 -3.15 -12.67 -2.45
N ARG A 238 -3.00 -12.85 -1.14
CA ARG A 238 -4.05 -13.34 -0.24
C ARG A 238 -4.94 -12.22 0.31
N LEU A 239 -4.54 -10.96 0.13
CA LEU A 239 -5.22 -9.78 0.68
C LEU A 239 -6.08 -9.06 -0.38
N SER A 240 -6.36 -9.69 -1.52
CA SER A 240 -6.99 -9.04 -2.69
C SER A 240 -8.39 -8.50 -2.46
N GLU A 241 -9.11 -9.08 -1.51
CA GLU A 241 -10.47 -8.65 -1.16
C GLU A 241 -10.49 -7.55 -0.10
N LEU A 242 -9.35 -7.26 0.54
CA LEU A 242 -9.25 -6.25 1.59
C LEU A 242 -8.96 -4.86 1.00
N VAL A 243 -9.43 -3.83 1.70
CA VAL A 243 -9.01 -2.46 1.41
C VAL A 243 -7.54 -2.28 1.78
N LEU A 244 -6.70 -1.93 0.82
CA LEU A 244 -5.30 -1.59 1.07
C LEU A 244 -5.15 -0.10 1.42
N TRP A 245 -4.62 0.15 2.62
CA TRP A 245 -4.11 1.45 3.07
C TRP A 245 -2.58 1.37 3.15
N VAL A 246 -1.89 2.16 2.33
CA VAL A 246 -0.45 1.98 2.12
C VAL A 246 0.35 3.18 2.62
N GLY A 247 1.26 2.94 3.54
CA GLY A 247 2.28 3.88 3.99
C GLY A 247 3.45 3.97 3.02
N ALA A 248 3.58 5.09 2.31
CA ALA A 248 4.61 5.27 1.29
C ALA A 248 4.94 6.77 1.13
N PRO A 249 5.74 7.37 2.03
CA PRO A 249 6.01 8.80 1.98
C PRO A 249 6.61 9.26 0.65
N GLY A 250 6.14 10.38 0.12
CA GLY A 250 6.58 10.95 -1.14
C GLY A 250 5.55 11.89 -1.76
N ASP A 251 5.87 12.43 -2.93
CA ASP A 251 4.98 13.35 -3.67
C ASP A 251 4.02 12.65 -4.63
N SER A 252 4.16 11.33 -4.82
CA SER A 252 3.22 10.48 -5.57
C SER A 252 3.29 9.01 -5.10
N PRO A 253 2.21 8.23 -5.18
CA PRO A 253 2.24 6.80 -4.86
C PRO A 253 3.17 6.04 -5.81
N ASP A 254 3.98 5.15 -5.25
CA ASP A 254 4.88 4.25 -5.98
C ASP A 254 4.66 2.77 -5.60
N PHE A 255 3.60 2.47 -4.83
CA PHE A 255 3.15 1.11 -4.60
C PHE A 255 2.45 0.58 -5.85
N TYR A 256 2.95 -0.53 -6.36
CA TYR A 256 2.57 -1.09 -7.65
C TYR A 256 1.10 -1.54 -7.73
N TYR A 257 0.53 -2.05 -6.65
CA TYR A 257 -0.85 -2.53 -6.66
C TYR A 257 -1.84 -1.43 -6.30
N LYS A 258 -3.05 -1.55 -6.80
CA LYS A 258 -4.16 -0.65 -6.50
C LYS A 258 -4.40 -0.62 -4.99
N HIS A 259 -4.46 0.57 -4.44
CA HIS A 259 -4.74 0.83 -3.04
C HIS A 259 -5.75 1.97 -2.97
N ARG A 260 -6.56 1.96 -1.90
CA ARG A 260 -7.64 2.94 -1.73
C ARG A 260 -7.18 4.15 -0.93
N ILE A 261 -6.21 3.96 -0.04
CA ILE A 261 -5.69 5.01 0.83
C ILE A 261 -4.17 5.02 0.75
N TRP A 262 -3.60 6.21 0.61
CA TRP A 262 -2.16 6.42 0.57
C TRP A 262 -1.76 7.38 1.68
N GLN A 263 -0.91 6.93 2.60
CA GLN A 263 -0.30 7.78 3.62
C GLN A 263 1.05 8.28 3.10
N TYR A 264 1.10 9.58 2.81
CA TYR A 264 2.20 10.21 2.06
C TYR A 264 3.14 11.02 2.92
N SER A 265 2.81 11.25 4.19
CA SER A 265 3.67 11.94 5.15
C SER A 265 3.41 11.44 6.57
N TYR A 266 4.47 11.38 7.37
CA TYR A 266 4.41 11.12 8.82
C TYR A 266 4.56 12.38 9.68
N THR A 267 4.82 13.52 9.03
CA THR A 267 5.29 14.75 9.70
C THR A 267 4.51 15.98 9.26
N GLY A 268 3.28 15.75 8.81
CA GLY A 268 2.37 16.81 8.39
C GLY A 268 2.03 17.75 9.53
N LYS A 269 1.61 18.96 9.14
CA LYS A 269 1.05 19.96 10.05
C LYS A 269 -0.38 20.22 9.62
N VAL A 270 -1.29 20.12 10.57
CA VAL A 270 -2.72 20.34 10.35
C VAL A 270 -3.20 21.29 11.42
N ASN A 271 -3.89 22.35 11.01
CA ASN A 271 -4.45 23.30 11.94
C ASN A 271 -5.40 22.59 12.94
N GLY A 272 -5.24 22.89 14.22
CA GLY A 272 -5.95 22.22 15.30
C GLY A 272 -5.24 21.01 15.92
N ILE A 273 -4.05 20.64 15.42
CA ILE A 273 -3.19 19.61 16.01
C ILE A 273 -1.79 20.20 16.25
N GLU A 274 -1.31 20.13 17.49
CA GLU A 274 -0.01 20.73 17.86
C GLU A 274 1.20 19.89 17.40
N LYS A 275 0.98 18.59 17.17
CA LYS A 275 2.03 17.61 16.88
C LYS A 275 2.03 17.22 15.41
N GLU A 276 3.16 16.64 14.99
CA GLU A 276 3.28 15.98 13.70
C GLU A 276 2.14 14.96 13.51
N THR A 277 1.56 14.99 12.32
CA THR A 277 0.35 14.23 11.98
C THR A 277 0.57 13.50 10.67
N ASP A 278 0.12 12.26 10.62
CA ASP A 278 0.16 11.43 9.43
C ASP A 278 -0.88 11.96 8.41
N LEU A 279 -0.44 12.17 7.17
CA LEU A 279 -1.28 12.73 6.10
C LEU A 279 -1.61 11.66 5.06
N ASN A 280 -2.87 11.65 4.64
CA ASN A 280 -3.43 10.63 3.77
C ASN A 280 -4.23 11.23 2.61
N ILE A 281 -4.29 10.48 1.52
CA ILE A 281 -5.27 10.67 0.46
C ILE A 281 -6.14 9.41 0.38
N LEU A 282 -7.46 9.59 0.41
CA LEU A 282 -8.45 8.55 0.11
C LEU A 282 -8.91 8.73 -1.34
N PHE A 283 -8.79 7.67 -2.13
CA PHE A 283 -9.23 7.63 -3.52
C PHE A 283 -10.60 6.95 -3.61
N GLU A 284 -11.63 7.71 -3.94
CA GLU A 284 -12.95 7.18 -4.26
C GLU A 284 -13.14 7.21 -5.77
N GLU A 285 -13.63 6.12 -6.36
CA GLU A 285 -13.92 6.07 -7.79
C GLU A 285 -14.83 7.25 -8.16
N SER A 286 -14.43 8.01 -9.18
CA SER A 286 -15.28 9.09 -9.67
C SER A 286 -16.54 8.50 -10.31
N ASP A 287 -17.70 9.07 -9.98
CA ASP A 287 -18.92 8.78 -10.73
C ASP A 287 -18.70 9.23 -12.18
N LYS A 288 -18.39 8.29 -13.08
CA LYS A 288 -18.15 8.58 -14.51
C LYS A 288 -19.35 9.21 -15.23
N ASN A 289 -20.50 9.34 -14.55
CA ASN A 289 -21.72 9.99 -15.01
C ASN A 289 -21.91 11.44 -14.53
N THR A 290 -21.04 11.97 -13.67
CA THR A 290 -21.11 13.37 -13.19
C THR A 290 -20.01 14.26 -13.76
N VAL A 291 -19.55 13.99 -14.98
CA VAL A 291 -18.88 15.02 -15.81
C VAL A 291 -19.92 16.07 -16.22
N SER A 292 -20.42 16.82 -15.25
CA SER A 292 -20.91 18.17 -15.46
C SER A 292 -19.70 18.96 -15.96
N ALA A 293 -19.78 19.38 -17.22
CA ALA A 293 -18.80 20.21 -17.88
C ALA A 293 -18.22 21.24 -16.88
N ALA A 294 -16.90 21.18 -16.68
CA ALA A 294 -16.18 22.33 -16.14
C ALA A 294 -16.64 23.57 -16.93
N PRO A 295 -16.96 24.69 -16.27
CA PRO A 295 -17.31 25.90 -17.01
C PRO A 295 -16.13 26.20 -17.92
N SER A 296 -16.38 26.18 -19.23
CA SER A 296 -15.40 26.62 -20.22
C SER A 296 -14.99 28.03 -19.85
N ILE A 297 -13.76 28.19 -19.35
CA ILE A 297 -13.13 29.50 -19.25
C ILE A 297 -12.89 29.93 -20.70
N VAL A 298 -13.86 30.67 -21.24
CA VAL A 298 -13.65 31.49 -22.43
C VAL A 298 -12.55 32.48 -22.04
N PRO A 299 -11.40 32.52 -22.73
CA PRO A 299 -10.40 33.55 -22.47
C PRO A 299 -11.04 34.91 -22.68
N GLY A 300 -11.29 35.62 -21.58
CA GLY A 300 -11.86 36.95 -21.60
C GLY A 300 -10.93 37.90 -22.35
N GLU A 301 -11.49 38.67 -23.27
CA GLU A 301 -10.88 39.91 -23.74
C GLU A 301 -10.46 40.74 -22.53
N ILE A 302 -9.16 41.04 -22.44
CA ILE A 302 -8.64 42.00 -21.48
C ILE A 302 -9.24 43.36 -21.86
N PRO A 303 -10.12 43.98 -21.04
CA PRO A 303 -10.58 45.32 -21.34
C PRO A 303 -9.38 46.29 -21.19
N PRO A 304 -9.27 47.31 -22.06
CA PRO A 304 -8.14 48.24 -22.01
C PRO A 304 -8.10 48.97 -20.66
N PRO A 305 -6.89 49.31 -20.16
CA PRO A 305 -6.72 49.90 -18.84
C PRO A 305 -7.49 51.22 -18.72
N GLU A 306 -8.26 51.32 -17.63
CA GLU A 306 -9.02 52.51 -17.27
C GLU A 306 -8.06 53.65 -16.91
N VAL A 307 -8.04 54.70 -17.74
CA VAL A 307 -7.28 55.92 -17.45
C VAL A 307 -8.08 56.74 -16.43
N THR A 308 -7.71 56.62 -15.16
CA THR A 308 -8.21 57.51 -14.11
C THR A 308 -7.45 58.83 -14.15
N MET A 309 -8.15 59.89 -14.56
CA MET A 309 -7.68 61.28 -14.38
C MET A 309 -7.80 61.65 -12.89
N PRO A 310 -6.79 62.28 -12.27
CA PRO A 310 -6.85 62.64 -10.86
C PRO A 310 -7.93 63.69 -10.56
N ASP A 311 -8.55 63.54 -9.39
CA ASP A 311 -9.59 64.42 -8.84
C ASP A 311 -9.04 65.85 -8.63
N PRO A 312 -9.71 66.90 -9.15
CA PRO A 312 -9.32 68.30 -8.92
C PRO A 312 -9.35 68.76 -7.45
N SER A 313 -9.80 67.95 -6.49
CA SER A 313 -9.84 68.33 -5.07
C SER A 313 -8.54 68.11 -4.29
N ASP A 314 -7.55 67.39 -4.82
CA ASP A 314 -6.32 67.04 -4.07
C ASP A 314 -5.18 68.07 -4.15
N ILE A 315 -5.49 69.33 -4.47
CA ILE A 315 -4.55 70.44 -4.33
C ILE A 315 -5.06 71.38 -3.24
N ARG A 316 -4.59 71.17 -1.99
CA ARG A 316 -4.36 72.23 -0.99
C ARG A 316 -3.63 71.71 0.28
N SER A 317 -2.44 72.29 0.46
CA SER A 317 -1.56 72.42 1.64
C SER A 317 -1.07 71.16 2.34
#